data_AF-A0A1D6L3A8-F1
#
_entry.id   AF-A0A1D6L3A8-F1
#
_cell.length_a   1.000
_cell.length_b   1.000
_cell.length_c   1.000
_cell.angle_alpha   90.00
_cell.angle_beta   90.00
_cell.angle_gamma   90.00
#
_symmetry.space_group_name_H-M   'P 1'
#
loop_
_entity.id
_entity.type
_entity.pdbx_description
1 polymer ?
#
loop_
_entity_poly.entity_id
_entity_poly.type
_entity_poly.pdbx_seq_one_letter_code
_entity_poly.pdbx_strand_id
1 'polypeptide(L)'
;MIWCIRHSFIQDICSRYADHTSWSSDVIQRKAYAETKWPGFSDEVSDVNQASKSTLFIEQALQNLGIEQSYMDKEEEIAITCLQNEQSSSMFCSTITTDHFSIDRYPFKNLREAVDVLFLHGASDMVIAKQAILLYYLFDRHWSRPDSEWRYLVDDFAATFGITNRTLLECLVFCLLDDYSSEALEEACSHLPKISSKETHPKIAQVLLERQKYDMALLVLKCTGHGSFSATENFKKDDISSLSEAVTVVRVRIECRLLTEAFMYHRSYCSKVKEQHSADMTHAEDALKNSWVYHVEMMVTEFCAICIKRNLVDKMIDLPWDSEEEKHLHKSLFDSAHEMPMKPNGSLLVVYYLRVNILILIFCI
;
A
#
# COMPACT_ATOMS: atom_id res chain seq x y z
N MET A 1 25.07 -19.09 5.11
CA MET A 1 26.27 -19.72 4.50
C MET A 1 26.20 -21.24 4.41
N ILE A 2 26.06 -21.98 5.51
CA ILE A 2 26.02 -23.47 5.46
C ILE A 2 24.93 -23.98 4.51
N TRP A 3 23.73 -23.41 4.59
CA TRP A 3 22.61 -23.73 3.69
C TRP A 3 22.99 -23.52 2.21
N CYS A 4 23.64 -22.39 1.88
CA CYS A 4 24.06 -22.08 0.51
C CYS A 4 25.12 -23.05 -0.02
N ILE A 5 26.06 -23.47 0.84
CA ILE A 5 27.10 -24.44 0.48
C ILE A 5 26.48 -25.81 0.22
N ARG A 6 25.53 -26.25 1.05
CA ARG A 6 24.80 -27.51 0.87
C ARG A 6 24.10 -27.59 -0.49
N HIS A 7 23.56 -26.46 -0.97
CA HIS A 7 22.86 -26.36 -2.24
C HIS A 7 23.71 -25.81 -3.38
N SER A 8 25.05 -25.89 -3.27
CA SER A 8 26.00 -25.45 -4.31
C SER A 8 25.72 -24.05 -4.87
N PHE A 9 25.21 -23.15 -4.04
CA PHE A 9 24.76 -21.80 -4.43
C PHE A 9 23.78 -21.77 -5.62
N ILE A 10 22.96 -22.82 -5.80
CA ILE A 10 21.91 -22.89 -6.84
C ILE A 10 22.54 -22.87 -8.25
N GLN A 11 23.82 -23.25 -8.39
CA GLN A 11 24.51 -23.24 -9.69
C GLN A 11 23.86 -24.17 -10.72
N ASP A 12 23.26 -25.27 -10.26
CA ASP A 12 22.69 -26.31 -11.12
C ASP A 12 21.18 -26.13 -11.39
N ILE A 13 20.53 -25.12 -10.78
CA ILE A 13 19.10 -24.89 -10.94
C ILE A 13 18.88 -23.81 -12.00
N CYS A 14 18.16 -24.18 -13.06
CA CYS A 14 17.78 -23.26 -14.11
C CYS A 14 16.84 -22.16 -13.57
N SER A 15 17.21 -20.91 -13.83
CA SER A 15 16.35 -19.73 -13.64
C SER A 15 15.28 -19.68 -14.74
N ARG A 16 14.15 -19.01 -14.48
CA ARG A 16 13.18 -18.65 -15.54
C ARG A 16 13.77 -17.66 -16.54
N TYR A 17 14.85 -16.96 -16.18
CA TYR A 17 15.59 -16.04 -17.04
C TYR A 17 16.85 -16.69 -17.61
N ALA A 18 17.13 -16.40 -18.89
CA ALA A 18 18.32 -16.90 -19.57
C ALA A 18 19.62 -16.31 -19.00
N ASP A 19 19.60 -15.03 -18.60
CA ASP A 19 20.74 -14.34 -18.02
C ASP A 19 20.30 -13.21 -17.08
N HIS A 20 21.28 -12.57 -16.42
CA HIS A 20 21.05 -11.45 -15.52
C HIS A 20 20.44 -10.23 -16.23
N THR A 21 20.83 -9.98 -17.48
CA THR A 21 20.34 -8.80 -18.22
C THR A 21 18.84 -8.89 -18.52
N SER A 22 18.37 -10.06 -18.95
CA SER A 22 16.96 -10.35 -19.17
C SER A 22 16.14 -10.16 -17.89
N TRP A 23 16.62 -10.65 -16.76
CA TRP A 23 15.95 -10.48 -15.48
C TRP A 23 15.93 -9.02 -15.00
N SER A 24 17.06 -8.31 -15.13
CA SER A 24 17.14 -6.89 -14.77
C SER A 24 16.22 -6.03 -15.64
N SER A 25 16.13 -6.31 -16.94
CA SER A 25 15.16 -5.63 -17.81
C SER A 25 13.71 -5.89 -17.39
N ASP A 26 13.36 -7.11 -16.99
CA ASP A 26 12.02 -7.45 -16.50
C ASP A 26 11.68 -6.69 -15.19
N VAL A 27 12.63 -6.60 -14.25
CA VAL A 27 12.46 -5.80 -13.02
C VAL A 27 12.23 -4.31 -13.32
N ILE A 28 12.99 -3.74 -14.25
CA ILE A 28 12.80 -2.34 -14.68
C ILE A 28 11.41 -2.15 -15.29
N GLN A 29 10.94 -3.10 -16.09
CA GLN A 29 9.60 -3.04 -16.70
C GLN A 29 8.49 -3.14 -15.65
N ARG A 30 8.63 -4.02 -14.64
CA ARG A 30 7.68 -4.12 -13.51
C ARG A 30 7.56 -2.79 -12.77
N LYS A 31 8.70 -2.16 -12.47
CA LYS A 31 8.75 -0.85 -11.80
C LYS A 31 8.07 0.23 -12.63
N ALA A 32 8.41 0.35 -13.90
CA ALA A 32 7.79 1.31 -14.80
C ALA A 32 6.27 1.10 -14.90
N TYR A 33 5.80 -0.15 -14.86
CA TYR A 33 4.37 -0.45 -14.87
C TYR A 33 3.68 -0.03 -13.57
N ALA A 34 4.29 -0.25 -12.41
CA ALA A 34 3.76 0.17 -11.11
C ALA A 34 3.51 1.71 -11.06
N GLU A 35 4.37 2.50 -11.70
CA GLU A 35 4.27 3.96 -11.76
C GLU A 35 3.10 4.52 -12.61
N THR A 36 2.39 3.70 -13.39
CA THR A 36 1.53 4.21 -14.48
C THR A 36 0.02 4.12 -14.26
N LYS A 37 -0.48 3.37 -13.25
CA LYS A 37 -1.90 2.95 -13.25
C LYS A 37 -2.86 3.74 -12.37
N TRP A 38 -2.38 4.32 -11.28
CA TRP A 38 -3.14 5.26 -10.47
C TRP A 38 -2.19 6.39 -10.09
N PRO A 39 -2.63 7.66 -10.11
CA PRO A 39 -1.80 8.75 -9.61
C PRO A 39 -1.38 8.39 -8.19
N GLY A 40 -0.08 8.28 -7.96
CA GLY A 40 0.47 8.13 -6.63
C GLY A 40 -0.02 9.28 -5.78
N PHE A 41 -0.40 8.98 -4.54
CA PHE A 41 -0.73 10.01 -3.58
C PHE A 41 0.59 10.70 -3.18
N SER A 42 0.83 11.92 -3.64
CA SER A 42 1.95 12.72 -3.12
C SER A 42 1.48 13.42 -1.86
N ASP A 43 1.89 12.90 -0.70
CA ASP A 43 1.86 13.66 0.55
C ASP A 43 2.86 14.82 0.44
N GLU A 44 2.50 15.90 -0.27
CA GLU A 44 3.35 17.09 -0.44
C GLU A 44 3.64 17.80 0.90
N VAL A 45 2.91 17.46 1.98
CA VAL A 45 3.13 18.01 3.32
C VAL A 45 4.26 17.29 4.07
N SER A 46 4.73 16.13 3.59
CA SER A 46 5.87 15.42 4.16
C SER A 46 7.03 15.29 3.16
N ASP A 47 7.73 16.39 2.93
CA ASP A 47 8.96 16.48 2.11
C ASP A 47 10.17 15.71 2.72
N VAL A 48 9.90 14.73 3.58
CA VAL A 48 10.88 13.87 4.27
C VAL A 48 10.68 12.39 3.88
N ASN A 49 9.50 11.99 3.37
CA ASN A 49 9.20 10.60 3.08
C ASN A 49 9.08 10.35 1.58
N GLN A 50 10.20 10.00 0.95
CA GLN A 50 10.26 9.47 -0.42
C GLN A 50 9.65 8.05 -0.55
N ALA A 51 8.74 7.67 0.36
CA ALA A 51 8.08 6.37 0.45
C ALA A 51 6.76 6.31 -0.35
N SER A 52 6.19 7.45 -0.75
CA SER A 52 4.88 7.49 -1.42
C SER A 52 4.93 7.32 -2.95
N LYS A 53 6.06 6.87 -3.51
CA LYS A 53 6.12 6.40 -4.91
C LYS A 53 5.68 4.94 -4.94
N SER A 54 4.85 4.58 -5.91
CA SER A 54 4.46 3.19 -6.21
C SER A 54 5.69 2.35 -6.49
N THR A 55 6.24 1.75 -5.45
CA THR A 55 7.46 0.94 -5.46
C THR A 55 7.08 -0.53 -5.37
N LEU A 56 7.96 -1.41 -5.82
CA LEU A 56 7.76 -2.86 -5.66
C LEU A 56 7.81 -3.25 -4.16
N PHE A 57 7.20 -4.36 -3.75
CA PHE A 57 7.32 -4.89 -2.38
C PHE A 57 8.79 -5.13 -2.01
N ILE A 58 9.59 -5.66 -2.95
CA ILE A 58 11.02 -5.89 -2.73
C ILE A 58 11.81 -4.59 -2.48
N GLU A 59 11.46 -3.50 -3.17
CA GLU A 59 12.10 -2.20 -2.98
C GLU A 59 11.77 -1.64 -1.60
N GLN A 60 10.51 -1.72 -1.18
CA GLN A 60 10.07 -1.31 0.15
C GLN A 60 10.76 -2.14 1.25
N ALA A 61 10.89 -3.45 1.06
CA ALA A 61 11.60 -4.32 2.01
C ALA A 61 13.08 -3.94 2.15
N LEU A 62 13.75 -3.58 1.02
CA LEU A 62 15.14 -3.13 1.03
C LEU A 62 15.32 -1.74 1.63
N GLN A 63 14.36 -0.84 1.45
CA GLN A 63 14.34 0.47 2.11
C GLN A 63 14.21 0.31 3.63
N ASN A 64 13.26 -0.52 4.09
CA ASN A 64 13.02 -0.73 5.51
C ASN A 64 14.25 -1.32 6.23
N LEU A 65 14.99 -2.22 5.56
CA LEU A 65 16.28 -2.71 6.07
C LEU A 65 17.30 -1.59 6.35
N GLY A 66 17.24 -0.47 5.62
CA GLY A 66 18.12 0.70 5.80
C GLY A 66 17.57 1.78 6.73
N ILE A 67 16.25 1.88 6.90
CA ILE A 67 15.58 2.95 7.67
C ILE A 67 15.60 2.66 9.18
N GLU A 68 15.51 1.39 9.59
CA GLU A 68 15.33 1.01 11.00
C GLU A 68 16.59 1.09 11.88
N GLN A 69 17.75 1.44 11.30
CA GLN A 69 18.96 1.76 12.07
C GLN A 69 18.81 2.98 13.00
N SER A 70 17.72 3.73 12.85
CA SER A 70 17.37 4.91 13.66
C SER A 70 16.39 4.63 14.81
N TYR A 71 15.74 3.46 14.86
CA TYR A 71 14.71 3.13 15.85
C TYR A 71 15.09 1.89 16.65
N MET A 72 15.87 2.05 17.71
CA MET A 72 15.96 1.04 18.78
C MET A 72 15.89 1.71 20.14
N ASP A 73 14.70 1.72 20.74
CA ASP A 73 14.52 1.37 22.14
C ASP A 73 13.03 1.09 22.43
N LYS A 74 12.65 -0.19 22.34
CA LYS A 74 11.73 -0.89 23.27
C LYS A 74 11.44 -2.31 22.77
N GLU A 75 11.82 -3.27 23.61
CA GLU A 75 11.45 -4.68 23.50
C GLU A 75 9.93 -4.84 23.64
N GLU A 76 9.25 -5.23 22.57
CA GLU A 76 7.97 -5.94 22.64
C GLU A 76 7.84 -6.91 21.45
N GLU A 77 7.10 -8.00 21.69
CA GLU A 77 6.97 -9.25 20.94
C GLU A 77 7.14 -9.19 19.41
N ILE A 78 8.03 -10.03 18.88
CA ILE A 78 8.53 -10.05 17.49
C ILE A 78 7.45 -10.57 16.53
N ALA A 79 6.65 -9.65 15.98
CA ALA A 79 5.92 -9.83 14.72
C ALA A 79 6.77 -9.29 13.55
N ILE A 80 6.45 -9.68 12.31
CA ILE A 80 7.18 -9.33 11.07
C ILE A 80 6.96 -7.83 10.75
N THR A 81 7.59 -6.94 11.52
CA THR A 81 7.39 -5.49 11.45
C THR A 81 8.05 -4.82 10.23
N CYS A 82 9.04 -5.46 9.61
CA CYS A 82 9.77 -4.89 8.46
C CYS A 82 8.89 -4.73 7.19
N LEU A 83 7.70 -5.30 7.18
CA LEU A 83 6.70 -5.18 6.11
C LEU A 83 5.44 -4.42 6.56
N GLN A 84 5.39 -3.92 7.79
CA GLN A 84 4.13 -3.50 8.40
C GLN A 84 4.07 -2.02 8.81
N ASN A 85 5.15 -1.24 8.79
CA ASN A 85 5.11 0.09 9.40
C ASN A 85 5.53 1.24 8.48
N GLU A 86 4.58 2.15 8.20
CA GLU A 86 4.83 3.51 7.67
C GLU A 86 4.68 4.60 8.75
N GLN A 87 4.45 4.24 10.02
CA GLN A 87 4.20 5.23 11.05
C GLN A 87 5.06 5.02 12.30
N SER A 88 6.19 5.73 12.31
CA SER A 88 6.75 6.27 13.55
C SER A 88 7.45 7.59 13.23
N SER A 89 6.84 8.69 13.69
CA SER A 89 7.38 10.04 13.66
C SER A 89 8.20 10.31 14.93
N SER A 90 9.51 10.46 14.80
CA SER A 90 10.37 11.14 15.77
C SER A 90 11.78 11.30 15.21
N MET A 91 12.14 12.57 15.00
CA MET A 91 13.47 13.18 14.89
C MET A 91 14.69 12.26 14.78
N PHE A 92 15.47 12.39 13.71
CA PHE A 92 16.83 12.97 13.69
C PHE A 92 17.47 12.75 12.31
N CYS A 93 17.98 13.84 11.69
CA CYS A 93 18.87 13.75 10.54
C CYS A 93 20.19 13.06 10.94
N SER A 94 20.57 12.00 10.23
CA SER A 94 21.93 11.47 10.27
C SER A 94 22.69 11.83 9.00
N THR A 95 23.53 12.85 9.08
CA THR A 95 24.79 12.88 8.34
C THR A 95 25.65 11.71 8.82
N ILE A 96 25.72 10.61 8.07
CA ILE A 96 26.87 9.69 7.92
C ILE A 96 26.54 8.72 6.76
N THR A 97 27.25 8.92 5.64
CA THR A 97 27.49 8.01 4.50
C THR A 97 26.31 7.19 3.96
N THR A 98 25.52 7.86 3.13
CA THR A 98 24.38 7.40 2.31
C THR A 98 24.74 6.46 1.14
N ASP A 99 25.89 5.74 1.18
CA ASP A 99 26.44 5.04 0.00
C ASP A 99 26.39 3.50 0.08
N HIS A 100 25.81 2.91 1.13
CA HIS A 100 25.90 1.46 1.33
C HIS A 100 24.60 0.65 1.36
N PHE A 101 23.42 1.24 1.16
CA PHE A 101 22.19 0.47 0.97
C PHE A 101 21.18 1.26 0.12
N SER A 102 21.53 1.50 -1.15
CA SER A 102 20.62 2.14 -2.10
C SER A 102 19.55 1.15 -2.59
N ILE A 103 18.38 1.71 -2.95
CA ILE A 103 17.22 1.04 -3.58
C ILE A 103 17.64 0.28 -4.87
N ASP A 104 18.75 0.68 -5.48
CA ASP A 104 19.27 0.12 -6.74
C ASP A 104 20.06 -1.20 -6.58
N ARG A 105 20.03 -1.84 -5.40
CA ARG A 105 20.75 -3.11 -5.17
C ARG A 105 19.98 -4.35 -5.62
N TYR A 106 18.71 -4.21 -5.99
CA TYR A 106 17.94 -5.28 -6.62
C TYR A 106 17.81 -5.02 -8.12
N PRO A 107 18.01 -6.02 -8.99
CA PRO A 107 18.25 -7.44 -8.69
C PRO A 107 19.71 -7.78 -8.27
N PHE A 108 19.88 -8.81 -7.43
CA PHE A 108 21.20 -9.36 -7.06
C PHE A 108 21.76 -10.26 -8.17
N LYS A 109 23.02 -10.13 -8.61
CA LYS A 109 23.56 -10.90 -9.75
C LYS A 109 23.47 -12.42 -9.56
N ASN A 110 23.70 -12.90 -8.35
CA ASN A 110 23.65 -14.32 -7.99
C ASN A 110 23.40 -14.50 -6.48
N LEU A 111 23.14 -15.75 -6.06
CA LEU A 111 22.85 -16.07 -4.67
C LEU A 111 23.98 -15.66 -3.71
N ARG A 112 25.24 -15.75 -4.15
CA ARG A 112 26.38 -15.36 -3.31
C ARG A 112 26.34 -13.87 -3.03
N GLU A 113 26.15 -13.03 -4.06
CA GLU A 113 26.01 -11.58 -3.87
C GLU A 113 24.79 -11.26 -2.99
N ALA A 114 23.65 -11.93 -3.19
CA ALA A 114 22.47 -11.74 -2.34
C ALA A 114 22.79 -12.02 -0.86
N VAL A 115 23.47 -13.13 -0.56
CA VAL A 115 23.83 -13.51 0.81
C VAL A 115 24.89 -12.57 1.38
N ASP A 116 25.88 -12.19 0.59
CA ASP A 116 26.94 -11.27 1.02
C ASP A 116 26.35 -9.89 1.34
N VAL A 117 25.46 -9.36 0.48
CA VAL A 117 24.81 -8.06 0.69
C VAL A 117 23.88 -8.09 1.90
N LEU A 118 23.03 -9.12 2.03
CA LEU A 118 22.03 -9.17 3.10
C LEU A 118 22.65 -9.51 4.46
N PHE A 119 23.54 -10.51 4.53
CA PHE A 119 23.96 -11.10 5.80
C PHE A 119 25.39 -10.77 6.22
N LEU A 120 26.31 -10.47 5.28
CA LEU A 120 27.70 -10.17 5.62
C LEU A 120 27.98 -8.66 5.68
N HIS A 121 27.42 -7.89 4.75
CA HIS A 121 27.62 -6.45 4.66
C HIS A 121 26.41 -5.65 5.17
N GLY A 122 25.26 -6.30 5.35
CA GLY A 122 24.05 -5.66 5.84
C GLY A 122 24.12 -5.40 7.34
N ALA A 123 24.15 -4.13 7.74
CA ALA A 123 24.35 -3.69 9.12
C ALA A 123 23.09 -3.76 10.01
N SER A 124 21.96 -4.25 9.50
CA SER A 124 20.69 -4.41 10.24
C SER A 124 20.60 -5.78 10.93
N ASP A 125 20.18 -5.85 12.18
CA ASP A 125 19.99 -7.12 12.93
C ASP A 125 18.66 -7.82 12.61
N MET A 126 17.92 -7.34 11.61
CA MET A 126 16.62 -7.89 11.20
C MET A 126 16.76 -9.18 10.38
N VAL A 127 17.11 -10.26 11.05
CA VAL A 127 17.32 -11.58 10.42
C VAL A 127 16.07 -12.04 9.66
N ILE A 128 14.88 -11.78 10.18
CA ILE A 128 13.61 -12.19 9.55
C ILE A 128 13.37 -11.46 8.22
N ALA A 129 13.60 -10.15 8.15
CA ALA A 129 13.51 -9.41 6.88
C ALA A 129 14.54 -9.90 5.86
N LYS A 130 15.78 -10.11 6.29
CA LYS A 130 16.83 -10.62 5.41
C LYS A 130 16.47 -12.01 4.85
N GLN A 131 15.87 -12.87 5.67
CA GLN A 131 15.33 -14.17 5.22
C GLN A 131 14.18 -14.02 4.23
N ALA A 132 13.23 -13.12 4.48
CA ALA A 132 12.11 -12.87 3.58
C ALA A 132 12.57 -12.32 2.22
N ILE A 133 13.55 -11.41 2.21
CA ILE A 133 14.14 -10.88 0.98
C ILE A 133 14.89 -11.98 0.21
N LEU A 134 15.61 -12.85 0.90
CA LEU A 134 16.25 -13.99 0.25
C LEU A 134 15.21 -14.97 -0.33
N LEU A 135 14.11 -15.24 0.38
CA LEU A 135 12.99 -16.03 -0.14
C LEU A 135 12.35 -15.38 -1.37
N TYR A 136 12.09 -14.07 -1.33
CA TYR A 136 11.60 -13.31 -2.46
C TYR A 136 12.51 -13.50 -3.68
N TYR A 137 13.84 -13.36 -3.50
CA TYR A 137 14.82 -13.60 -4.55
C TYR A 137 14.72 -15.02 -5.14
N LEU A 138 14.54 -16.05 -4.31
CA LEU A 138 14.36 -17.43 -4.78
C LEU A 138 13.08 -17.58 -5.59
N PHE A 139 11.97 -16.99 -5.14
CA PHE A 139 10.71 -17.01 -5.87
C PHE A 139 10.82 -16.29 -7.21
N ASP A 140 11.35 -15.07 -7.24
CA ASP A 140 11.44 -14.26 -8.46
C ASP A 140 12.23 -14.98 -9.57
N ARG A 141 13.25 -15.74 -9.18
CA ARG A 141 14.11 -16.51 -10.10
C ARG A 141 13.46 -17.80 -10.62
N HIS A 142 12.53 -18.41 -9.88
CA HIS A 142 12.13 -19.79 -10.14
C HIS A 142 10.62 -20.07 -10.15
N TRP A 143 9.74 -19.14 -9.75
CA TRP A 143 8.33 -19.46 -9.50
C TRP A 143 7.56 -20.07 -10.68
N SER A 144 7.94 -19.74 -11.93
CA SER A 144 7.32 -20.29 -13.14
C SER A 144 7.94 -21.62 -13.63
N ARG A 145 8.97 -22.12 -12.93
CA ARG A 145 9.57 -23.44 -13.21
C ARG A 145 8.74 -24.54 -12.53
N PRO A 146 8.73 -25.77 -13.07
CA PRO A 146 8.05 -26.89 -12.43
C PRO A 146 8.54 -27.12 -11.00
N ASP A 147 7.61 -27.33 -10.05
CA ASP A 147 7.92 -27.53 -8.63
C ASP A 147 9.00 -28.59 -8.37
N SER A 148 9.00 -29.67 -9.18
CA SER A 148 9.99 -30.76 -9.09
C SER A 148 11.45 -30.30 -9.23
N GLU A 149 11.69 -29.14 -9.85
CA GLU A 149 13.03 -28.64 -10.13
C GLU A 149 13.61 -27.74 -9.04
N TRP A 150 12.78 -27.04 -8.25
CA TRP A 150 13.25 -26.00 -7.35
C TRP A 150 12.49 -25.91 -6.01
N ARG A 151 11.27 -26.45 -5.92
CA ARG A 151 10.42 -26.26 -4.73
C ARG A 151 11.04 -26.85 -3.45
N TYR A 152 11.77 -27.96 -3.59
CA TYR A 152 12.51 -28.61 -2.50
C TYR A 152 13.53 -27.66 -1.84
N LEU A 153 14.08 -26.71 -2.58
CA LEU A 153 15.04 -25.73 -2.08
C LEU A 153 14.34 -24.80 -1.07
N VAL A 154 13.17 -24.30 -1.44
CA VAL A 154 12.39 -23.39 -0.60
C VAL A 154 11.83 -24.13 0.62
N ASP A 155 11.39 -25.38 0.46
CA ASP A 155 10.94 -26.20 1.59
C ASP A 155 12.08 -26.48 2.58
N ASP A 156 13.27 -26.81 2.09
CA ASP A 156 14.45 -27.01 2.94
C ASP A 156 14.91 -25.71 3.59
N PHE A 157 14.83 -24.56 2.89
CA PHE A 157 15.08 -23.24 3.49
C PHE A 157 14.11 -22.97 4.64
N ALA A 158 12.81 -23.15 4.40
CA ALA A 158 11.78 -22.93 5.39
C ALA A 158 11.96 -23.85 6.62
N ALA A 159 12.24 -25.14 6.40
CA ALA A 159 12.51 -26.09 7.47
C ALA A 159 13.79 -25.75 8.26
N THR A 160 14.85 -25.31 7.58
CA THR A 160 16.13 -24.98 8.22
C THR A 160 16.03 -23.74 9.11
N PHE A 161 15.22 -22.76 8.71
CA PHE A 161 15.11 -21.47 9.40
C PHE A 161 13.80 -21.29 10.18
N GLY A 162 12.98 -22.35 10.31
CA GLY A 162 11.74 -22.31 11.09
C GLY A 162 10.65 -21.41 10.50
N ILE A 163 10.64 -21.23 9.18
CA ILE A 163 9.67 -20.38 8.49
C ILE A 163 8.37 -21.15 8.30
N THR A 164 7.26 -20.56 8.73
CA THR A 164 5.95 -21.20 8.61
C THR A 164 5.49 -21.25 7.16
N ASN A 165 4.64 -22.23 6.82
CA ASN A 165 4.03 -22.32 5.49
C ASN A 165 3.22 -21.06 5.14
N ARG A 166 2.61 -20.42 6.14
CA ARG A 166 1.88 -19.18 5.94
C ARG A 166 2.81 -18.04 5.51
N THR A 167 3.90 -17.80 6.24
CA THR A 167 4.91 -16.80 5.90
C THR A 167 5.52 -17.05 4.53
N LEU A 168 5.73 -18.32 4.19
CA LEU A 168 6.22 -18.71 2.87
C LEU A 168 5.26 -18.30 1.74
N LEU A 169 3.96 -18.57 1.91
CA LEU A 169 2.92 -18.17 0.96
C LEU A 169 2.77 -16.65 0.89
N GLU A 170 2.90 -15.94 2.01
CA GLU A 170 2.89 -14.46 2.04
C GLU A 170 4.05 -13.90 1.20
N CYS A 171 5.28 -14.42 1.39
CA CYS A 171 6.44 -14.02 0.58
C CYS A 171 6.26 -14.31 -0.91
N LEU A 172 5.67 -15.46 -1.26
CA LEU A 172 5.33 -15.79 -2.64
C LEU A 172 4.32 -14.79 -3.21
N VAL A 173 3.25 -14.45 -2.47
CA VAL A 173 2.25 -13.49 -2.91
C VAL A 173 2.85 -12.12 -3.17
N PHE A 174 3.76 -11.63 -2.32
CA PHE A 174 4.47 -10.37 -2.59
C PHE A 174 5.26 -10.42 -3.91
N CYS A 175 5.98 -11.51 -4.15
CA CYS A 175 6.72 -11.72 -5.40
C CYS A 175 5.79 -11.76 -6.64
N LEU A 176 4.66 -12.44 -6.54
CA LEU A 176 3.70 -12.56 -7.64
C LEU A 176 2.95 -11.24 -7.90
N LEU A 177 2.67 -10.46 -6.87
CA LEU A 177 2.02 -9.16 -7.01
C LEU A 177 2.92 -8.11 -7.65
N ASP A 178 4.24 -8.19 -7.42
CA ASP A 178 5.25 -7.36 -8.11
C ASP A 178 5.43 -7.74 -9.59
N ASP A 179 5.11 -8.98 -9.99
CA ASP A 179 5.14 -9.43 -11.39
C ASP A 179 3.91 -8.91 -12.16
N TYR A 180 4.12 -8.21 -13.27
CA TYR A 180 3.03 -7.57 -14.03
C TYR A 180 2.18 -8.56 -14.86
N SER A 181 2.60 -9.83 -15.00
CA SER A 181 1.92 -10.84 -15.83
C SER A 181 0.57 -11.29 -15.25
N SER A 182 -0.38 -11.63 -16.12
CA SER A 182 -1.71 -12.10 -15.70
C SER A 182 -1.66 -13.43 -14.94
N GLU A 183 -0.73 -14.32 -15.32
CA GLU A 183 -0.52 -15.61 -14.65
C GLU A 183 -0.13 -15.43 -13.18
N ALA A 184 0.83 -14.54 -12.89
CA ALA A 184 1.23 -14.24 -11.52
C ALA A 184 0.08 -13.66 -10.69
N LEU A 185 -0.77 -12.82 -11.31
CA LEU A 185 -1.94 -12.26 -10.65
C LEU A 185 -2.98 -13.33 -10.28
N GLU A 186 -3.24 -14.27 -11.18
CA GLU A 186 -4.18 -15.37 -10.94
C GLU A 186 -3.66 -16.30 -9.84
N GLU A 187 -2.38 -16.65 -9.88
CA GLU A 187 -1.74 -17.46 -8.85
C GLU A 187 -1.79 -16.76 -7.49
N ALA A 188 -1.43 -15.47 -7.41
CA ALA A 188 -1.53 -14.68 -6.19
C ALA A 188 -2.96 -14.67 -5.64
N CYS A 189 -3.96 -14.44 -6.50
CA CYS A 189 -5.37 -14.43 -6.11
C CYS A 189 -5.83 -15.78 -5.53
N SER A 190 -5.28 -16.90 -6.01
CA SER A 190 -5.61 -18.23 -5.49
C SER A 190 -5.12 -18.48 -4.06
N HIS A 191 -4.04 -17.79 -3.66
CA HIS A 191 -3.42 -17.94 -2.34
C HIS A 191 -3.93 -16.94 -1.31
N LEU A 192 -4.39 -15.75 -1.74
CA LEU A 192 -4.89 -14.69 -0.85
C LEU A 192 -5.89 -15.16 0.22
N PRO A 193 -6.91 -16.00 -0.08
CA PRO A 193 -7.85 -16.47 0.94
C PRO A 193 -7.21 -17.28 2.08
N LYS A 194 -6.02 -17.87 1.84
CA LYS A 194 -5.29 -18.68 2.83
C LYS A 194 -4.42 -17.84 3.76
N ILE A 195 -3.97 -16.67 3.29
CA ILE A 195 -3.03 -15.80 4.02
C ILE A 195 -3.67 -14.53 4.58
N SER A 196 -4.86 -14.15 4.08
CA SER A 196 -5.54 -12.93 4.52
C SER A 196 -5.94 -13.00 5.99
N SER A 197 -5.56 -11.97 6.74
CA SER A 197 -5.80 -11.84 8.17
C SER A 197 -5.76 -10.35 8.58
N LYS A 198 -5.92 -10.08 9.88
CA LYS A 198 -5.76 -8.74 10.45
C LYS A 198 -4.38 -8.12 10.17
N GLU A 199 -3.34 -8.94 10.11
CA GLU A 199 -1.94 -8.52 9.95
C GLU A 199 -1.51 -8.44 8.47
N THR A 200 -2.44 -8.61 7.52
CA THR A 200 -2.12 -8.59 6.10
C THR A 200 -1.69 -7.20 5.65
N HIS A 201 -0.58 -7.14 4.90
CA HIS A 201 0.02 -5.89 4.48
C HIS A 201 -0.96 -5.03 3.63
N PRO A 202 -1.20 -3.75 3.99
CA PRO A 202 -2.21 -2.90 3.33
C PRO A 202 -1.95 -2.67 1.83
N LYS A 203 -0.67 -2.67 1.40
CA LYS A 203 -0.25 -2.52 0.01
C LYS A 203 -0.78 -3.64 -0.90
N ILE A 204 -1.12 -4.81 -0.36
CA ILE A 204 -1.77 -5.87 -1.15
C ILE A 204 -3.08 -5.36 -1.76
N ALA A 205 -3.92 -4.68 -0.98
CA ALA A 205 -5.19 -4.16 -1.46
C ALA A 205 -4.98 -3.07 -2.53
N GLN A 206 -3.95 -2.23 -2.34
CA GLN A 206 -3.57 -1.21 -3.31
C GLN A 206 -3.13 -1.82 -4.65
N VAL A 207 -2.22 -2.80 -4.64
CA VAL A 207 -1.74 -3.45 -5.88
C VAL A 207 -2.89 -4.19 -6.57
N LEU A 208 -3.80 -4.83 -5.83
CA LEU A 208 -4.98 -5.47 -6.42
C LEU A 208 -5.94 -4.46 -7.06
N LEU A 209 -6.12 -3.28 -6.46
CA LEU A 209 -6.86 -2.16 -7.04
C LEU A 209 -6.21 -1.68 -8.34
N GLU A 210 -4.88 -1.49 -8.34
CA GLU A 210 -4.10 -1.09 -9.53
C GLU A 210 -4.22 -2.10 -10.67
N ARG A 211 -4.30 -3.39 -10.32
CA ARG A 211 -4.45 -4.51 -11.25
C ARG A 211 -5.91 -4.87 -11.55
N GLN A 212 -6.86 -4.04 -11.11
CA GLN A 212 -8.30 -4.16 -11.38
C GLN A 212 -8.93 -5.46 -10.85
N LYS A 213 -8.39 -6.04 -9.78
CA LYS A 213 -8.95 -7.19 -9.06
C LYS A 213 -9.70 -6.71 -7.81
N TYR A 214 -10.74 -5.91 -8.03
CA TYR A 214 -11.46 -5.19 -6.96
C TYR A 214 -12.09 -6.13 -5.92
N ASP A 215 -12.69 -7.25 -6.36
CA ASP A 215 -13.32 -8.20 -5.44
C ASP A 215 -12.31 -8.85 -4.48
N MET A 216 -11.10 -9.13 -4.97
CA MET A 216 -10.00 -9.66 -4.15
C MET A 216 -9.42 -8.58 -3.23
N ALA A 217 -9.29 -7.34 -3.71
CA ALA A 217 -8.89 -6.21 -2.88
C ALA A 217 -9.90 -6.01 -1.73
N LEU A 218 -11.20 -6.08 -2.02
CA LEU A 218 -12.25 -5.97 -1.02
C LEU A 218 -12.22 -7.13 -0.01
N LEU A 219 -11.93 -8.36 -0.45
CA LEU A 219 -11.75 -9.50 0.43
C LEU A 219 -10.60 -9.25 1.42
N VAL A 220 -9.45 -8.81 0.92
CA VAL A 220 -8.27 -8.49 1.76
C VAL A 220 -8.62 -7.40 2.79
N LEU A 221 -9.27 -6.31 2.36
CA LEU A 221 -9.68 -5.22 3.26
C LEU A 221 -10.69 -5.65 4.32
N LYS A 222 -11.54 -6.63 4.03
CA LYS A 222 -12.47 -7.20 5.02
C LYS A 222 -11.73 -8.05 6.05
N CYS A 223 -10.72 -8.79 5.62
CA CYS A 223 -9.90 -9.61 6.50
C CYS A 223 -8.99 -8.79 7.42
N THR A 224 -8.51 -7.63 6.98
CA THR A 224 -7.65 -6.76 7.80
C THR A 224 -8.40 -6.09 8.95
N GLY A 225 -9.73 -5.99 8.88
CA GLY A 225 -10.53 -5.30 9.91
C GLY A 225 -10.47 -3.77 9.82
N HIS A 226 -9.47 -3.20 9.13
CA HIS A 226 -9.38 -1.77 8.80
C HIS A 226 -10.59 -1.25 8.01
N GLY A 227 -11.40 -2.13 7.43
CA GLY A 227 -12.67 -1.77 6.79
C GLY A 227 -13.90 -1.75 7.70
N SER A 228 -13.80 -2.01 9.01
CA SER A 228 -14.97 -2.12 9.89
C SER A 228 -15.50 -0.76 10.36
N PHE A 229 -16.82 -0.55 10.23
CA PHE A 229 -17.52 0.68 10.65
C PHE A 229 -17.83 0.74 12.16
N SER A 230 -17.22 -0.16 12.94
CA SER A 230 -17.55 -0.34 14.35
C SER A 230 -17.11 0.87 15.18
N ALA A 231 -18.07 1.62 15.70
CA ALA A 231 -17.86 2.69 16.68
C ALA A 231 -17.52 2.18 18.10
N THR A 232 -17.34 0.87 18.29
CA THR A 232 -17.20 0.23 19.62
C THR A 232 -15.85 -0.41 19.90
N GLU A 233 -14.91 -0.34 18.95
CA GLU A 233 -13.55 -0.79 19.22
C GLU A 233 -12.79 0.37 19.91
N ASN A 234 -12.46 0.17 21.18
CA ASN A 234 -11.56 1.04 21.94
C ASN A 234 -10.16 0.93 21.32
N PHE A 235 -9.92 1.72 20.28
CA PHE A 235 -8.66 1.72 19.55
C PHE A 235 -7.58 2.48 20.33
N LYS A 236 -6.33 1.99 20.24
CA LYS A 236 -5.17 2.68 20.80
C LYS A 236 -4.92 3.96 19.98
N LYS A 237 -4.15 4.90 20.54
CA LYS A 237 -3.85 6.22 19.94
C LYS A 237 -3.20 6.15 18.54
N ASP A 238 -2.75 4.97 18.11
CA ASP A 238 -2.00 4.70 16.88
C ASP A 238 -2.80 4.02 15.74
N ASP A 239 -4.13 3.88 15.86
CA ASP A 239 -4.97 3.07 14.94
C ASP A 239 -5.59 3.83 13.75
N ILE A 240 -5.13 5.04 13.45
CA ILE A 240 -5.62 5.76 12.27
C ILE A 240 -4.86 5.27 11.05
N SER A 241 -5.55 4.51 10.21
CA SER A 241 -5.10 4.13 8.87
C SER A 241 -4.45 5.32 8.16
N SER A 242 -3.32 5.08 7.50
CA SER A 242 -2.67 6.11 6.70
C SER A 242 -3.65 6.68 5.67
N LEU A 243 -3.47 7.95 5.29
CA LEU A 243 -4.35 8.59 4.30
C LEU A 243 -4.37 7.80 2.99
N SER A 244 -3.22 7.27 2.57
CA SER A 244 -3.09 6.36 1.42
C SER A 244 -3.92 5.08 1.55
N GLU A 245 -3.91 4.44 2.73
CA GLU A 245 -4.73 3.26 3.00
C GLU A 245 -6.22 3.62 2.97
N ALA A 246 -6.61 4.72 3.61
CA ALA A 246 -8.00 5.18 3.63
C ALA A 246 -8.54 5.50 2.23
N VAL A 247 -7.74 6.15 1.39
CA VAL A 247 -8.06 6.41 -0.02
C VAL A 247 -8.20 5.10 -0.79
N THR A 248 -7.29 4.15 -0.59
CA THR A 248 -7.36 2.81 -1.22
C THR A 248 -8.66 2.09 -0.85
N VAL A 249 -9.05 2.15 0.42
CA VAL A 249 -10.27 1.55 0.93
C VAL A 249 -11.52 2.16 0.27
N VAL A 250 -11.58 3.48 0.14
CA VAL A 250 -12.67 4.18 -0.57
C VAL A 250 -12.69 3.79 -2.05
N ARG A 251 -11.52 3.82 -2.71
CA ARG A 251 -11.36 3.44 -4.12
C ARG A 251 -11.90 2.03 -4.38
N VAL A 252 -11.46 1.04 -3.61
CA VAL A 252 -11.91 -0.36 -3.74
C VAL A 252 -13.42 -0.48 -3.58
N ARG A 253 -14.02 0.18 -2.57
CA ARG A 253 -15.47 0.08 -2.34
C ARG A 253 -16.29 0.72 -3.46
N ILE A 254 -15.89 1.88 -3.96
CA ILE A 254 -16.59 2.53 -5.09
C ILE A 254 -16.47 1.66 -6.35
N GLU A 255 -15.29 1.08 -6.61
CA GLU A 255 -15.07 0.17 -7.74
C GLU A 255 -15.91 -1.12 -7.63
N CYS A 256 -16.11 -1.64 -6.42
CA CYS A 256 -17.04 -2.73 -6.11
C CYS A 256 -18.53 -2.30 -6.10
N ARG A 257 -18.86 -1.06 -6.50
CA ARG A 257 -20.22 -0.48 -6.51
C ARG A 257 -20.88 -0.37 -5.13
N LEU A 258 -20.09 -0.32 -4.07
CA LEU A 258 -20.54 -0.19 -2.68
C LEU A 258 -20.46 1.28 -2.22
N LEU A 259 -21.16 2.18 -2.94
CA LEU A 259 -21.07 3.63 -2.72
C LEU A 259 -21.46 4.03 -1.29
N THR A 260 -22.52 3.45 -0.74
CA THR A 260 -22.95 3.72 0.65
C THR A 260 -21.92 3.24 1.67
N GLU A 261 -21.33 2.06 1.48
CA GLU A 261 -20.26 1.58 2.37
C GLU A 261 -19.00 2.45 2.26
N ALA A 262 -18.65 2.90 1.05
CA ALA A 262 -17.54 3.83 0.86
C ALA A 262 -17.79 5.13 1.64
N PHE A 263 -19.01 5.66 1.56
CA PHE A 263 -19.39 6.88 2.28
C PHE A 263 -19.38 6.70 3.80
N MET A 264 -19.90 5.59 4.31
CA MET A 264 -19.85 5.29 5.75
C MET A 264 -18.40 5.20 6.26
N TYR A 265 -17.49 4.68 5.43
CA TYR A 265 -16.08 4.57 5.78
C TYR A 265 -15.43 5.95 5.81
N HIS A 266 -15.62 6.73 4.74
CA HIS A 266 -15.20 8.12 4.64
C HIS A 266 -15.63 8.91 5.88
N ARG A 267 -16.91 8.82 6.24
CA ARG A 267 -17.48 9.52 7.40
C ARG A 267 -16.79 9.13 8.70
N SER A 268 -16.62 7.82 8.93
CA SER A 268 -15.94 7.32 10.12
C SER A 268 -14.48 7.78 10.18
N TYR A 269 -13.77 7.76 9.05
CA TYR A 269 -12.38 8.20 8.97
C TYR A 269 -12.25 9.70 9.27
N CYS A 270 -13.03 10.55 8.61
CA CYS A 270 -13.02 11.99 8.82
C CYS A 270 -13.40 12.36 10.26
N SER A 271 -14.38 11.68 10.87
CA SER A 271 -14.70 11.85 12.29
C SER A 271 -13.50 11.52 13.20
N LYS A 272 -12.84 10.37 12.98
CA LYS A 272 -11.67 9.96 13.77
C LYS A 272 -10.53 10.96 13.68
N VAL A 273 -10.21 11.45 12.49
CA VAL A 273 -9.13 12.42 12.27
C VAL A 273 -9.46 13.79 12.91
N LYS A 274 -10.73 14.21 12.86
CA LYS A 274 -11.23 15.41 13.57
C LYS A 274 -11.13 15.26 15.11
N GLU A 275 -11.52 14.09 15.64
CA GLU A 275 -11.46 13.78 17.07
C GLU A 275 -10.02 13.76 17.60
N GLN A 276 -9.09 13.11 16.89
CA GLN A 276 -7.69 13.06 17.27
C GLN A 276 -7.08 14.47 17.35
N HIS A 277 -7.36 15.32 16.35
CA HIS A 277 -6.94 16.72 16.39
C HIS A 277 -7.51 17.47 17.62
N SER A 278 -8.77 17.24 17.97
CA SER A 278 -9.37 17.88 19.15
C SER A 278 -8.72 17.45 20.47
N ALA A 279 -8.24 16.21 20.55
CA ALA A 279 -7.51 15.69 21.69
C ALA A 279 -6.08 16.25 21.78
N ASP A 280 -5.37 16.33 20.65
CA ASP A 280 -3.98 16.79 20.60
C ASP A 280 -3.83 18.32 20.77
N MET A 281 -4.88 19.11 20.52
CA MET A 281 -4.92 20.56 20.82
C MET A 281 -4.76 20.92 22.31
N THR A 282 -4.77 19.93 23.21
CA THR A 282 -4.41 20.12 24.63
C THR A 282 -2.89 20.15 24.87
N HIS A 283 -2.07 19.76 23.90
CA HIS A 283 -0.60 19.72 23.99
C HIS A 283 0.06 20.17 22.66
N ALA A 284 0.48 21.44 22.60
CA ALA A 284 1.28 22.11 21.57
C ALA A 284 0.54 22.75 20.37
N GLU A 285 0.95 23.99 20.08
CA GLU A 285 0.37 24.91 19.10
C GLU A 285 0.86 24.65 17.65
N ASP A 286 -0.09 24.86 16.72
CA ASP A 286 0.05 25.36 15.35
C ASP A 286 0.61 24.50 14.20
N ALA A 287 1.22 23.33 14.41
CA ALA A 287 1.61 22.46 13.28
C ALA A 287 0.48 21.53 12.77
N LEU A 288 -0.42 21.08 13.65
CA LEU A 288 -1.43 20.03 13.37
C LEU A 288 -2.73 20.56 12.75
N LYS A 289 -2.96 21.88 12.80
CA LYS A 289 -4.21 22.53 12.37
C LYS A 289 -4.50 22.33 10.87
N ASN A 290 -3.46 22.10 10.08
CA ASN A 290 -3.53 21.87 8.64
C ASN A 290 -3.64 20.38 8.26
N SER A 291 -3.40 19.45 9.19
CA SER A 291 -3.36 18.01 8.88
C SER A 291 -4.76 17.43 8.70
N TRP A 292 -5.70 17.63 9.62
CA TRP A 292 -7.04 17.03 9.48
C TRP A 292 -7.85 17.60 8.32
N VAL A 293 -7.72 18.91 8.05
CA VAL A 293 -8.37 19.57 6.90
C VAL A 293 -7.85 18.98 5.60
N TYR A 294 -6.54 18.75 5.51
CA TYR A 294 -5.91 18.09 4.37
C TYR A 294 -6.46 16.66 4.16
N HIS A 295 -6.56 15.86 5.23
CA HIS A 295 -7.14 14.52 5.14
C HIS A 295 -8.59 14.55 4.62
N VAL A 296 -9.42 15.47 5.13
CA VAL A 296 -10.81 15.64 4.65
C VAL A 296 -10.84 16.09 3.19
N GLU A 297 -10.06 17.10 2.82
CA GLU A 297 -9.97 17.60 1.44
C GLU A 297 -9.60 16.47 0.47
N MET A 298 -8.56 15.70 0.81
CA MET A 298 -8.06 14.63 -0.05
C MET A 298 -9.05 13.47 -0.15
N MET A 299 -9.67 13.06 0.96
CA MET A 299 -10.69 12.01 0.94
C MET A 299 -11.90 12.40 0.09
N VAL A 300 -12.42 13.63 0.25
CA VAL A 300 -13.56 14.12 -0.55
C VAL A 300 -13.18 14.25 -2.03
N THR A 301 -11.99 14.79 -2.32
CA THR A 301 -11.51 14.97 -3.69
C THR A 301 -11.38 13.64 -4.41
N GLU A 302 -10.78 12.63 -3.77
CA GLU A 302 -10.65 11.28 -4.31
C GLU A 302 -12.02 10.61 -4.51
N PHE A 303 -12.90 10.68 -3.50
CA PHE A 303 -14.25 10.14 -3.58
C PHE A 303 -15.00 10.73 -4.79
N CYS A 304 -14.92 12.05 -4.95
CA CYS A 304 -15.53 12.78 -6.06
C CYS A 304 -14.93 12.37 -7.41
N ALA A 305 -13.60 12.36 -7.53
CA ALA A 305 -12.90 12.01 -8.76
C ALA A 305 -13.29 10.62 -9.29
N ILE A 306 -13.37 9.63 -8.39
CA ILE A 306 -13.74 8.26 -8.76
C ILE A 306 -15.21 8.18 -9.16
N CYS A 307 -16.11 8.86 -8.42
CA CYS A 307 -17.52 8.92 -8.76
C CYS A 307 -17.74 9.59 -10.12
N ILE A 308 -17.01 10.65 -10.44
CA ILE A 308 -17.02 11.27 -11.77
C ILE A 308 -16.56 10.28 -12.84
N LYS A 309 -15.40 9.63 -12.64
CA LYS A 309 -14.84 8.63 -13.57
C LYS A 309 -15.81 7.47 -13.83
N ARG A 310 -16.61 7.08 -12.84
CA ARG A 310 -17.57 5.97 -12.89
C ARG A 310 -19.01 6.38 -13.19
N ASN A 311 -19.28 7.67 -13.44
CA ASN A 311 -20.62 8.23 -13.66
C ASN A 311 -21.60 7.93 -12.50
N LEU A 312 -21.15 8.11 -11.25
CA LEU A 312 -21.93 7.91 -10.02
C LEU A 312 -22.26 9.22 -9.30
N VAL A 313 -22.06 10.37 -9.97
CA VAL A 313 -22.19 11.70 -9.36
C VAL A 313 -23.62 11.96 -8.89
N ASP A 314 -24.62 11.51 -9.63
CA ASP A 314 -26.05 11.64 -9.29
C ASP A 314 -26.38 11.02 -7.92
N LYS A 315 -25.78 9.87 -7.61
CA LYS A 315 -25.94 9.19 -6.33
C LYS A 315 -25.05 9.78 -5.24
N MET A 316 -23.86 10.24 -5.61
CA MET A 316 -22.90 10.85 -4.69
C MET A 316 -23.43 12.16 -4.11
N ILE A 317 -24.05 13.01 -4.92
CA ILE A 317 -24.61 14.31 -4.45
C ILE A 317 -25.80 14.13 -3.51
N ASP A 318 -26.45 12.96 -3.52
CA ASP A 318 -27.56 12.63 -2.63
C ASP A 318 -27.10 12.06 -1.27
N LEU A 319 -25.78 11.89 -1.08
CA LEU A 319 -25.22 11.48 0.21
C LEU A 319 -25.25 12.66 1.21
N PRO A 320 -25.39 12.39 2.52
CA PRO A 320 -25.52 13.43 3.54
C PRO A 320 -24.15 14.02 3.94
N TRP A 321 -23.55 14.81 3.05
CA TRP A 321 -22.30 15.54 3.29
C TRP A 321 -22.47 16.62 4.36
N ASP A 322 -21.43 16.89 5.16
CA ASP A 322 -21.42 18.08 6.02
C ASP A 322 -20.92 19.33 5.28
N SER A 323 -21.11 20.50 5.89
CA SER A 323 -20.75 21.79 5.26
C SER A 323 -19.26 21.93 4.92
N GLU A 324 -18.37 21.29 5.68
CA GLU A 324 -16.93 21.33 5.39
C GLU A 324 -16.62 20.42 4.19
N GLU A 325 -17.21 19.23 4.15
CA GLU A 325 -17.07 18.29 3.04
C GLU A 325 -17.68 18.85 1.74
N GLU A 326 -18.87 19.48 1.82
CA GLU A 326 -19.55 20.09 0.68
C GLU A 326 -18.71 21.16 -0.01
N LYS A 327 -17.91 21.93 0.75
CA LYS A 327 -16.98 22.93 0.20
C LYS A 327 -15.94 22.29 -0.72
N HIS A 328 -15.34 21.17 -0.28
CA HIS A 328 -14.34 20.45 -1.06
C HIS A 328 -14.99 19.73 -2.25
N LEU A 329 -16.16 19.13 -2.05
CA LEU A 329 -16.94 18.49 -3.11
C LEU A 329 -17.27 19.47 -4.24
N HIS A 330 -17.72 20.67 -3.88
CA HIS A 330 -18.03 21.74 -4.80
C HIS A 330 -16.81 22.19 -5.60
N LYS A 331 -15.66 22.38 -4.93
CA LYS A 331 -14.38 22.71 -5.57
C LYS A 331 -13.99 21.62 -6.59
N SER A 332 -14.00 20.34 -6.20
CA SER A 332 -13.65 19.23 -7.11
C SER A 332 -14.58 19.11 -8.31
N LEU A 333 -15.89 19.30 -8.13
CA LEU A 333 -16.85 19.32 -9.23
C LEU A 333 -16.63 20.51 -10.18
N PHE A 334 -16.32 21.68 -9.62
CA PHE A 334 -16.03 22.88 -10.39
C PHE A 334 -14.76 22.72 -11.22
N ASP A 335 -13.67 22.26 -10.61
CA ASP A 335 -12.39 22.03 -11.29
C ASP A 335 -12.54 21.00 -12.42
N SER A 336 -13.26 19.90 -12.17
CA SER A 336 -13.52 18.88 -13.19
C SER A 336 -14.37 19.40 -14.35
N ALA A 337 -15.37 20.26 -14.07
CA ALA A 337 -16.19 20.90 -15.09
C ALA A 337 -15.37 21.90 -15.93
N HIS A 338 -14.43 22.61 -15.31
CA HIS A 338 -13.54 23.53 -16.00
C HIS A 338 -12.59 22.80 -16.95
N GLU A 339 -12.02 21.67 -16.53
CA GLU A 339 -11.13 20.86 -17.36
C GLU A 339 -11.84 20.13 -18.50
N MET A 340 -13.11 19.73 -18.32
CA MET A 340 -13.85 18.93 -19.29
C MET A 340 -15.26 19.47 -19.61
N PRO A 341 -15.38 20.68 -20.18
CA PRO A 341 -16.67 21.38 -20.36
C PRO A 341 -17.64 20.69 -21.34
N MET A 342 -17.13 19.84 -22.24
CA MET A 342 -17.92 19.15 -23.27
C MET A 342 -18.35 17.72 -22.88
N LYS A 343 -17.96 17.24 -21.69
CA LYS A 343 -18.40 15.94 -21.18
C LYS A 343 -19.66 16.09 -20.33
N PRO A 344 -20.47 15.02 -20.15
CA PRO A 344 -21.64 15.03 -19.26
C PRO A 344 -21.32 15.53 -17.84
N ASN A 345 -20.05 15.42 -17.43
CA ASN A 345 -19.50 15.92 -16.17
C ASN A 345 -19.71 17.44 -15.97
N GLY A 346 -19.62 18.26 -17.02
CA GLY A 346 -19.91 19.69 -16.93
C GLY A 346 -21.39 19.99 -16.61
N SER A 347 -22.30 19.10 -17.03
CA SER A 347 -23.72 19.19 -16.69
C SER A 347 -24.01 18.79 -15.23
N LEU A 348 -23.12 18.01 -14.59
CA LEU A 348 -23.30 17.54 -13.21
C LEU A 348 -23.09 18.66 -12.17
N LEU A 349 -22.20 19.62 -12.45
CA LEU A 349 -22.05 20.84 -11.64
C LEU A 349 -23.35 21.67 -11.64
N VAL A 350 -24.00 21.79 -12.80
CA VAL A 350 -25.29 22.50 -12.93
C VAL A 350 -26.39 21.77 -12.14
N VAL A 351 -26.43 20.43 -12.16
CA VAL A 351 -27.37 19.63 -11.35
C VAL A 351 -27.14 19.83 -9.85
N TYR A 352 -25.87 19.84 -9.40
CA TYR A 352 -25.53 20.11 -8.00
C TYR A 352 -26.03 21.49 -7.56
N TYR A 353 -25.72 22.55 -8.31
CA TYR A 353 -26.17 23.90 -8.00
C TYR A 353 -27.69 24.05 -8.00
N LEU A 354 -28.39 23.41 -8.94
CA LEU A 354 -29.86 23.46 -8.98
C LEU A 354 -30.47 22.75 -7.77
N ARG A 355 -29.93 21.59 -7.33
CA ARG A 355 -30.46 20.88 -6.15
C ARG A 355 -30.19 21.61 -4.84
N VAL A 356 -28.94 22.04 -4.60
CA VAL A 356 -28.55 22.71 -3.34
C VAL A 356 -29.27 24.05 -3.18
N ASN A 357 -29.40 24.84 -4.25
CA ASN A 357 -30.12 26.11 -4.18
C ASN A 357 -31.65 25.96 -4.12
N ILE A 358 -32.24 24.89 -4.69
CA ILE A 358 -33.68 24.62 -4.54
C ILE A 358 -34.02 24.26 -3.09
N LEU A 359 -33.17 23.51 -2.39
CA LEU A 359 -33.35 23.21 -0.96
C LEU A 359 -33.27 24.48 -0.10
N ILE A 360 -32.36 25.41 -0.41
CA ILE A 360 -32.28 26.72 0.26
C ILE A 360 -33.53 27.55 -0.01
N LEU A 361 -34.10 27.51 -1.22
CA LEU A 361 -35.35 28.20 -1.56
C LEU A 361 -36.59 27.58 -0.89
N ILE A 362 -36.64 26.25 -0.72
CA ILE A 362 -37.76 25.57 -0.06
C ILE A 362 -37.74 25.78 1.46
N PHE A 363 -36.57 25.93 2.09
CA PHE A 363 -36.47 26.26 3.51
C PHE A 363 -36.58 27.78 3.82
N CYS A 364 -36.56 28.63 2.80
CA CYS A 364 -36.76 30.09 2.93
C CYS A 364 -38.18 30.57 2.59
N ILE A 365 -39.11 29.66 2.27
CA ILE A 365 -40.55 29.92 2.11
C ILE A 365 -41.28 29.23 3.26
#